data_AF-A0A1Q6UCX1-F1
#
_entry.id   AF-A0A1Q6UCX1-F1
#
_cell.length_a   1.000
_cell.length_b   1.000
_cell.length_c   1.000
_cell.angle_alpha   90.00
_cell.angle_beta   90.00
_cell.angle_gamma   90.00
#
_symmetry.space_group_name_H-M   'P 1'
#
loop_
_entity.id
_entity.type
_entity.pdbx_description
1 polymer ?
#
loop_
_entity_poly.entity_id
_entity_poly.type
_entity_poly.pdbx_seq_one_letter_code
_entity_poly.pdbx_strand_id
1 'polypeptide(L)'
;MAADFSMQAIISQQIQNLYRQVKSLSCSNTTEILKTGAMVDKMLMQYRDNVELLILQTHLEILNSREQRARAIASRVWELGGNISLVFEKMYLDDLINLGMLEMSMLLIKPHFENLEEDIEVFPLEMIKFALITGSIPLLKKIIAVAPAEPLYQALNQFADSYRLNNYEEHFKNIQRIVVETFGREICAYDYNIYTDRGFTDLEVLLYFSNYNMELKKYQTLLETKIDGYFLTSGVKRIYNLSFACRNIKDHPKF
;
A
#
# COMPACT_ATOMS: atom_id res chain seq x y z
N MET A 1 1.89 41.14 3.43
CA MET A 1 3.17 40.45 3.74
C MET A 1 3.16 39.79 5.12
N ALA A 2 3.28 40.48 6.26
CA ALA A 2 3.31 39.80 7.58
C ALA A 2 2.00 39.05 7.95
N ALA A 3 0.83 39.60 7.57
CA ALA A 3 -0.46 38.94 7.78
C ALA A 3 -0.63 37.68 6.89
N ASP A 4 -0.13 37.69 5.65
CA ASP A 4 -0.21 36.55 4.73
C ASP A 4 0.67 35.38 5.19
N PHE A 5 1.86 35.67 5.72
CA PHE A 5 2.73 34.67 6.33
C PHE A 5 2.08 34.03 7.57
N SER A 6 1.39 34.83 8.40
CA SER A 6 0.69 34.30 9.57
C SER A 6 -0.49 33.39 9.18
N MET A 7 -1.19 33.72 8.10
CA MET A 7 -2.33 32.94 7.61
C MET A 7 -1.88 31.61 7.00
N GLN A 8 -0.80 31.61 6.20
CA GLN A 8 -0.21 30.38 5.65
C GLN A 8 0.27 29.44 6.76
N ALA A 9 0.95 29.95 7.78
CA ALA A 9 1.37 29.16 8.93
C ALA A 9 0.19 28.51 9.68
N ILE A 10 -0.91 29.25 9.87
CA ILE A 10 -2.13 28.71 10.51
C ILE A 10 -2.73 27.58 9.67
N ILE A 11 -2.82 27.75 8.34
CA ILE A 11 -3.36 26.74 7.43
C ILE A 11 -2.48 25.48 7.46
N SER A 12 -1.16 25.62 7.33
CA SER A 12 -0.23 24.49 7.41
C SER A 12 -0.37 23.76 8.74
N GLN A 13 -0.50 24.47 9.87
CA GLN A 13 -0.72 23.84 11.17
C GLN A 13 -2.05 23.07 11.24
N GLN A 14 -3.11 23.59 10.64
CA GLN A 14 -4.40 22.90 10.56
C GLN A 14 -4.31 21.61 9.73
N ILE A 15 -3.65 21.67 8.57
CA ILE A 15 -3.41 20.50 7.71
C ILE A 15 -2.61 19.43 8.46
N GLN A 16 -1.55 19.82 9.17
CA GLN A 16 -0.75 18.89 9.99
C GLN A 16 -1.55 18.28 11.14
N ASN A 17 -2.48 19.03 11.75
CA ASN A 17 -3.38 18.49 12.77
C ASN A 17 -4.38 17.49 12.17
N LEU A 18 -4.91 17.75 10.97
CA LEU A 18 -5.77 16.82 10.24
C LEU A 18 -5.00 15.56 9.84
N TYR A 19 -3.77 15.67 9.37
CA TYR A 19 -2.92 14.52 9.08
C TYR A 19 -2.80 13.57 10.27
N ARG A 20 -2.52 14.11 11.47
CA ARG A 20 -2.43 13.31 12.71
C ARG A 20 -3.75 12.62 13.04
N GLN A 21 -4.88 13.29 12.83
CA GLN A 21 -6.20 12.70 13.03
C GLN A 21 -6.45 11.57 12.05
N VAL A 22 -6.28 11.82 10.74
CA VAL A 22 -6.47 10.83 9.67
C VAL A 22 -5.63 9.59 9.90
N LYS A 23 -4.33 9.74 10.20
CA LYS A 23 -3.41 8.63 10.49
C LYS A 23 -3.79 7.80 11.72
N SER A 24 -4.57 8.38 12.64
CA SER A 24 -5.02 7.68 13.86
C SER A 24 -6.31 6.90 13.68
N LEU A 25 -7.02 7.10 12.55
CA LEU A 25 -8.31 6.48 12.31
C LEU A 25 -8.19 4.96 12.15
N SER A 26 -9.18 4.25 12.68
CA SER A 26 -9.40 2.83 12.39
C SER A 26 -10.40 2.69 11.25
N CYS A 27 -10.16 1.77 10.32
CA CYS A 27 -11.07 1.42 9.22
C CYS A 27 -12.45 0.97 9.72
N SER A 28 -12.55 0.49 10.96
CA SER A 28 -13.80 0.08 11.59
C SER A 28 -14.68 1.26 12.04
N ASN A 29 -14.09 2.45 12.29
CA ASN A 29 -14.78 3.60 12.85
C ASN A 29 -15.33 4.55 11.78
N THR A 30 -16.38 4.09 11.08
CA THR A 30 -17.00 4.86 9.99
C THR A 30 -17.46 6.26 10.43
N THR A 31 -17.94 6.42 11.66
CA THR A 31 -18.41 7.72 12.16
C THR A 31 -17.29 8.75 12.24
N GLU A 32 -16.12 8.39 12.79
CA GLU A 32 -14.99 9.31 12.85
C GLU A 32 -14.33 9.55 11.50
N ILE A 33 -14.31 8.55 10.61
CA ILE A 33 -13.86 8.72 9.23
C ILE A 33 -14.71 9.79 8.53
N LEU A 34 -16.04 9.67 8.58
CA LEU A 34 -16.94 10.63 7.94
C LEU A 34 -16.84 12.03 8.56
N LYS A 35 -16.69 12.12 9.89
CA LYS A 35 -16.51 13.39 10.59
C LYS A 35 -15.21 14.08 10.17
N THR A 36 -14.10 13.35 10.10
CA THR A 36 -12.80 13.87 9.69
C THR A 36 -12.81 14.26 8.21
N GLY A 37 -13.44 13.45 7.35
CA GLY A 37 -13.68 13.78 5.95
C GLY A 37 -14.46 15.07 5.74
N ALA A 38 -15.51 15.32 6.52
CA ALA A 38 -16.23 16.59 6.45
C ALA A 38 -15.35 17.81 6.82
N MET A 39 -14.34 17.64 7.69
CA MET A 39 -13.38 18.71 8.00
C MET A 39 -12.42 18.96 6.85
N VAL A 40 -11.90 17.90 6.22
CA VAL A 40 -11.03 17.99 5.03
C VAL A 40 -11.80 18.61 3.86
N ASP A 41 -13.02 18.14 3.57
CA ASP A 41 -13.90 18.69 2.54
C ASP A 41 -14.15 20.20 2.73
N LYS A 42 -14.39 20.64 3.98
CA LYS A 42 -14.57 22.06 4.30
C LYS A 42 -13.33 22.88 3.97
N MET A 43 -12.13 22.37 4.24
CA MET A 43 -10.89 23.06 3.87
C MET A 43 -10.69 23.04 2.35
N LEU A 44 -10.97 21.92 1.68
CA LEU A 44 -10.90 21.81 0.21
C LEU A 44 -11.88 22.76 -0.50
N MET A 45 -13.01 23.12 0.10
CA MET A 45 -13.89 24.15 -0.49
C MET A 45 -13.18 25.51 -0.63
N GLN A 46 -12.26 25.82 0.29
CA GLN A 46 -11.48 27.07 0.30
C GLN A 46 -10.15 26.93 -0.46
N TYR A 47 -9.52 25.76 -0.39
CA TYR A 47 -8.20 25.45 -0.96
C TYR A 47 -8.29 24.24 -1.92
N ARG A 48 -9.05 24.40 -3.01
CA ARG A 48 -9.48 23.29 -3.89
C ARG A 48 -8.39 22.42 -4.48
N ASP A 49 -7.22 22.99 -4.73
CA ASP A 49 -6.07 22.34 -5.36
C ASP A 49 -4.91 22.15 -4.38
N ASN A 50 -5.16 22.25 -3.07
CA ASN A 50 -4.13 21.94 -2.09
C ASN A 50 -3.86 20.43 -2.08
N VAL A 51 -2.64 20.07 -2.48
CA VAL A 51 -2.23 18.67 -2.67
C VAL A 51 -2.26 17.87 -1.38
N GLU A 52 -1.77 18.43 -0.27
CA GLU A 52 -1.76 17.73 1.03
C GLU A 52 -3.17 17.39 1.51
N LEU A 53 -4.14 18.31 1.36
CA LEU A 53 -5.54 18.04 1.66
C LEU A 53 -6.16 16.97 0.75
N LEU A 54 -5.80 16.95 -0.54
CA LEU A 54 -6.26 15.92 -1.47
C LEU A 54 -5.67 14.55 -1.12
N ILE A 55 -4.42 14.48 -0.67
CA ILE A 55 -3.81 13.24 -0.15
C ILE A 55 -4.59 12.73 1.06
N LEU A 56 -4.90 13.60 2.03
CA LEU A 56 -5.76 13.22 3.17
C LEU A 56 -7.12 12.69 2.72
N GLN A 57 -7.71 13.32 1.71
CA GLN A 57 -8.99 12.88 1.17
C GLN A 57 -8.87 11.51 0.48
N THR A 58 -7.81 11.25 -0.30
CA THR A 58 -7.53 9.93 -0.89
C THR A 58 -7.54 8.85 0.19
N HIS A 59 -6.75 9.04 1.25
CA HIS A 59 -6.67 8.11 2.37
C HIS A 59 -8.03 7.88 3.05
N LEU A 60 -8.79 8.96 3.29
CA LEU A 60 -10.11 8.88 3.89
C LEU A 60 -11.12 8.11 3.03
N GLU A 61 -11.06 8.25 1.70
CA GLU A 61 -11.91 7.47 0.79
C GLU A 61 -11.53 5.98 0.78
N ILE A 62 -10.24 5.64 0.93
CA ILE A 62 -9.79 4.25 1.16
C ILE A 62 -10.41 3.69 2.45
N LEU A 63 -10.23 4.42 3.57
CA LEU A 63 -10.79 4.04 4.88
C LEU A 63 -12.33 3.85 4.82
N ASN A 64 -13.00 4.67 4.01
CA ASN A 64 -14.46 4.63 3.86
C ASN A 64 -14.95 3.63 2.79
N SER A 65 -14.08 2.72 2.32
CA SER A 65 -14.43 1.71 1.31
C SER A 65 -14.94 2.31 -0.02
N ARG A 66 -14.30 3.38 -0.49
CA ARG A 66 -14.62 4.11 -1.73
C ARG A 66 -13.41 4.20 -2.65
N GLU A 67 -12.85 3.05 -3.00
CA GLU A 67 -11.62 2.89 -3.78
C GLU A 67 -11.66 3.58 -5.14
N GLN A 68 -12.79 3.57 -5.86
CA GLN A 68 -12.90 4.29 -7.14
C GLN A 68 -12.77 5.80 -6.97
N ARG A 69 -13.34 6.36 -5.90
CA ARG A 69 -13.22 7.80 -5.60
C ARG A 69 -11.81 8.12 -5.13
N ALA A 70 -11.20 7.26 -4.31
CA ALA A 70 -9.81 7.41 -3.88
C ALA A 70 -8.86 7.48 -5.07
N ARG A 71 -8.98 6.57 -6.05
CA ARG A 71 -8.17 6.59 -7.28
C ARG A 71 -8.33 7.88 -8.08
N ALA A 72 -9.57 8.36 -8.23
CA ALA A 72 -9.82 9.60 -8.97
C ALA A 72 -9.14 10.80 -8.30
N ILE A 73 -9.15 10.86 -6.97
CA ILE A 73 -8.49 11.93 -6.22
C ILE A 73 -6.96 11.76 -6.27
N ALA A 74 -6.45 10.53 -6.16
CA ALA A 74 -5.03 10.22 -6.31
C ALA A 74 -4.50 10.65 -7.69
N SER A 75 -5.19 10.30 -8.78
CA SER A 75 -4.83 10.78 -10.12
C SER A 75 -4.80 12.30 -10.20
N ARG A 76 -5.73 13.01 -9.55
CA ARG A 76 -5.72 14.47 -9.49
C ARG A 76 -4.52 15.02 -8.70
N VAL A 77 -4.13 14.38 -7.59
CA VAL A 77 -2.89 14.73 -6.86
C VAL A 77 -1.69 14.63 -7.80
N TRP A 78 -1.60 13.53 -8.57
CA TRP A 78 -0.55 13.31 -9.55
C TRP A 78 -0.51 14.39 -10.64
N GLU A 79 -1.67 14.76 -11.18
CA GLU A 79 -1.79 15.79 -12.23
C GLU A 79 -1.41 17.18 -11.75
N LEU A 80 -1.77 17.55 -10.52
CA LEU A 80 -1.41 18.85 -9.93
C LEU A 80 0.10 18.94 -9.66
N GLY A 81 0.70 17.85 -9.16
CA GLY A 81 2.10 17.78 -8.80
C GLY A 81 2.52 18.81 -7.75
N GLY A 82 3.83 19.07 -7.68
CA GLY A 82 4.43 20.02 -6.73
C GLY A 82 5.13 19.36 -5.56
N ASN A 83 5.73 20.19 -4.71
CA ASN A 83 6.51 19.72 -3.57
C ASN A 83 5.58 19.47 -2.37
N ILE A 84 5.62 18.26 -1.84
CA ILE A 84 4.94 17.87 -0.61
C ILE A 84 5.98 17.50 0.46
N SER A 85 5.62 17.60 1.73
CA SER A 85 6.50 17.12 2.78
C SER A 85 6.56 15.59 2.83
N LEU A 86 7.67 15.03 3.32
CA LEU A 86 7.94 13.59 3.36
C LEU A 86 6.81 12.78 4.03
N VAL A 87 6.15 13.35 5.05
CA VAL A 87 5.04 12.67 5.76
C VAL A 87 3.80 12.46 4.88
N PHE A 88 3.54 13.39 3.95
CA PHE A 88 2.46 13.30 2.98
C PHE A 88 2.86 12.46 1.78
N GLU A 89 4.12 12.58 1.33
CA GLU A 89 4.67 11.71 0.29
C GLU A 89 4.57 10.24 0.70
N LYS A 90 4.94 9.93 1.94
CA LYS A 90 4.82 8.58 2.50
C LYS A 90 3.39 8.07 2.49
N MET A 91 2.44 8.87 2.98
CA MET A 91 1.01 8.50 2.97
C MET A 91 0.50 8.31 1.55
N TYR A 92 0.85 9.21 0.64
CA TYR A 92 0.41 9.13 -0.75
C TYR A 92 1.00 7.92 -1.47
N LEU A 93 2.27 7.62 -1.22
CA LEU A 93 2.92 6.42 -1.75
C LEU A 93 2.23 5.14 -1.25
N ASP A 94 1.96 5.03 0.06
CA ASP A 94 1.23 3.89 0.61
C ASP A 94 -0.17 3.79 -0.01
N ASP A 95 -0.92 4.89 -0.13
CA ASP A 95 -2.24 4.94 -0.78
C ASP A 95 -2.18 4.47 -2.24
N LEU A 96 -1.18 4.91 -3.01
CA LEU A 96 -1.01 4.48 -4.41
C LEU A 96 -0.72 2.97 -4.50
N ILE A 97 0.12 2.43 -3.62
CA ILE A 97 0.43 1.00 -3.55
C ILE A 97 -0.83 0.21 -3.18
N ASN A 98 -1.55 0.66 -2.16
CA ASN A 98 -2.80 0.07 -1.66
C ASN A 98 -3.89 0.00 -2.74
N LEU A 99 -3.98 1.04 -3.58
CA LEU A 99 -4.91 1.11 -4.71
C LEU A 99 -4.39 0.38 -5.96
N GLY A 100 -3.22 -0.27 -5.92
CA GLY A 100 -2.64 -0.94 -7.08
C GLY A 100 -2.24 0.03 -8.21
N MET A 101 -2.04 1.31 -7.92
CA MET A 101 -1.59 2.34 -8.87
C MET A 101 -0.06 2.28 -9.04
N LEU A 102 0.43 1.12 -9.51
CA LEU A 102 1.84 0.76 -9.46
C LEU A 102 2.75 1.61 -10.36
N GLU A 103 2.24 2.12 -11.47
CA GLU A 103 3.02 2.99 -12.37
C GLU A 103 3.39 4.31 -11.67
N MET A 104 2.41 4.96 -11.03
CA MET A 104 2.64 6.18 -10.25
C MET A 104 3.49 5.88 -9.01
N SER A 105 3.19 4.77 -8.32
CA SER A 105 3.97 4.33 -7.16
C SER A 105 5.45 4.12 -7.51
N MET A 106 5.73 3.48 -8.65
CA MET A 106 7.09 3.23 -9.14
C MET A 106 7.84 4.54 -9.38
N LEU A 107 7.21 5.51 -10.03
CA LEU A 107 7.84 6.79 -10.33
C LEU A 107 8.17 7.58 -9.06
N LEU A 108 7.30 7.51 -8.04
CA LEU A 108 7.50 8.18 -6.77
C LEU A 108 8.56 7.48 -5.90
N ILE A 109 8.56 6.15 -5.85
CA ILE A 109 9.47 5.39 -4.98
C ILE A 109 10.88 5.20 -5.55
N LYS A 110 11.04 5.30 -6.87
CA LYS A 110 12.32 5.02 -7.54
C LYS A 110 13.49 5.85 -7.01
N PRO A 111 13.38 7.19 -6.83
CA PRO A 111 14.47 7.97 -6.24
C PRO A 111 14.89 7.46 -4.86
N HIS A 112 13.94 6.96 -4.06
CA HIS A 112 14.22 6.40 -2.75
C HIS A 112 14.99 5.07 -2.81
N PHE A 113 14.80 4.28 -3.87
CA PHE A 113 15.64 3.11 -4.11
C PHE A 113 17.06 3.45 -4.59
N GLU A 114 17.24 4.63 -5.17
CA GLU A 114 18.55 5.15 -5.58
C GLU A 114 19.34 5.63 -4.34
N ASN A 115 18.66 6.22 -3.34
CA ASN A 115 19.24 6.66 -2.05
C ASN A 115 18.81 5.76 -0.87
N LEU A 116 18.85 4.44 -1.08
CA LEU A 116 18.25 3.46 -0.17
C LEU A 116 18.74 3.51 1.28
N GLU A 117 20.02 3.81 1.52
CA GLU A 117 20.61 3.83 2.87
C GLU A 117 19.99 4.90 3.77
N GLU A 118 19.60 6.04 3.21
CA GLU A 118 18.97 7.14 3.95
C GLU A 118 17.45 6.97 4.00
N ASP A 119 16.84 6.63 2.86
CA ASP A 119 15.38 6.66 2.72
C ASP A 119 14.68 5.45 3.35
N ILE A 120 15.41 4.35 3.64
CA ILE A 120 14.81 3.19 4.30
C ILE A 120 14.38 3.49 5.75
N GLU A 121 14.95 4.49 6.41
CA GLU A 121 14.47 4.93 7.73
C GLU A 121 13.10 5.62 7.63
N VAL A 122 12.80 6.21 6.47
CA VAL A 122 11.58 6.98 6.23
C VAL A 122 10.49 6.11 5.59
N PHE A 123 10.81 5.28 4.60
CA PHE A 123 9.86 4.51 3.78
C PHE A 123 10.00 2.97 3.86
N PRO A 124 10.37 2.36 5.01
CA PRO A 124 10.73 0.95 5.02
C PRO A 124 9.56 0.04 4.61
N LEU A 125 8.35 0.37 5.05
CA LEU A 125 7.18 -0.47 4.81
C LEU A 125 6.67 -0.31 3.38
N GLU A 126 6.66 0.92 2.86
CA GLU A 126 6.24 1.23 1.49
C GLU A 126 7.17 0.56 0.49
N MET A 127 8.49 0.57 0.74
CA MET A 127 9.47 -0.14 -0.07
C MET A 127 9.25 -1.66 -0.08
N ILE A 128 8.99 -2.26 1.08
CA ILE A 128 8.72 -3.71 1.18
C ILE A 128 7.41 -4.05 0.47
N LYS A 129 6.31 -3.33 0.78
CA LYS A 129 5.01 -3.53 0.12
C LYS A 129 5.16 -3.39 -1.40
N PHE A 130 5.89 -2.39 -1.87
CA PHE A 130 6.14 -2.19 -3.30
C PHE A 130 6.93 -3.36 -3.93
N ALA A 131 7.97 -3.85 -3.27
CA ALA A 131 8.73 -5.00 -3.74
C ALA A 131 7.87 -6.28 -3.77
N LEU A 132 6.98 -6.47 -2.79
CA LEU A 132 6.07 -7.62 -2.71
C LEU A 132 4.97 -7.56 -3.76
N ILE A 133 4.27 -6.43 -3.92
CA ILE A 133 3.17 -6.29 -4.90
C ILE A 133 3.65 -6.34 -6.35
N THR A 134 4.89 -5.89 -6.61
CA THR A 134 5.53 -6.03 -7.94
C THR A 134 6.17 -7.40 -8.14
N GLY A 135 6.22 -8.22 -7.07
CA GLY A 135 6.85 -9.53 -7.06
C GLY A 135 8.34 -9.54 -7.34
N SER A 136 9.05 -8.47 -6.94
CA SER A 136 10.48 -8.29 -7.19
C SER A 136 11.34 -8.81 -6.04
N ILE A 137 11.73 -10.09 -6.12
CA ILE A 137 12.70 -10.70 -5.18
C ILE A 137 14.03 -9.93 -5.15
N PRO A 138 14.63 -9.50 -6.29
CA PRO A 138 15.88 -8.74 -6.25
C PRO A 138 15.75 -7.41 -5.49
N LEU A 139 14.63 -6.71 -5.66
CA LEU A 139 14.37 -5.47 -4.95
C LEU A 139 14.18 -5.71 -3.45
N LEU A 140 13.41 -6.75 -3.08
CA LEU A 140 13.23 -7.14 -1.70
C LEU A 140 14.57 -7.48 -1.02
N LYS A 141 15.44 -8.24 -1.69
CA LYS A 141 16.80 -8.57 -1.21
C LYS A 141 17.67 -7.33 -1.06
N LYS A 142 17.54 -6.32 -1.93
CA LYS A 142 18.26 -5.04 -1.83
C LYS A 142 17.86 -4.27 -0.56
N ILE A 143 16.56 -4.19 -0.28
CA ILE A 143 16.00 -3.53 0.92
C ILE A 143 16.53 -4.21 2.19
N ILE A 144 16.41 -5.54 2.25
CA ILE A 144 16.85 -6.36 3.40
C ILE A 144 18.33 -6.14 3.73
N ALA A 145 19.18 -5.98 2.70
CA ALA A 145 20.62 -5.90 2.87
C ALA A 145 21.09 -4.68 3.69
N VAL A 146 20.24 -3.65 3.85
CA VAL A 146 20.58 -2.43 4.61
C VAL A 146 20.52 -2.66 6.12
N ALA A 147 19.61 -3.50 6.61
CA ALA A 147 19.52 -3.84 8.03
C ALA A 147 19.24 -5.33 8.27
N PRO A 148 20.13 -6.25 7.86
CA PRO A 148 19.88 -7.68 7.83
C PRO A 148 19.69 -8.32 9.22
N ALA A 149 20.00 -7.59 10.30
CA ALA A 149 19.81 -8.04 11.67
C ALA A 149 18.37 -7.86 12.18
N GLU A 150 17.55 -7.03 11.53
CA GLU A 150 16.16 -6.80 11.93
C GLU A 150 15.32 -8.07 11.74
N PRO A 151 14.52 -8.51 12.74
CA PRO A 151 13.76 -9.76 12.66
C PRO A 151 12.85 -9.85 11.43
N LEU A 152 12.21 -8.74 11.06
CA LEU A 152 11.39 -8.65 9.85
C LEU A 152 12.21 -8.94 8.59
N TYR A 153 13.40 -8.36 8.48
CA TYR A 153 14.27 -8.50 7.31
C TYR A 153 14.88 -9.89 7.24
N GLN A 154 15.19 -10.50 8.39
CA GLN A 154 15.61 -11.90 8.45
C GLN A 154 14.54 -12.85 7.92
N ALA A 155 13.28 -12.68 8.36
CA ALA A 155 12.17 -13.49 7.89
C ALA A 155 11.93 -13.28 6.39
N LEU A 156 11.87 -12.02 5.93
CA LEU A 156 11.76 -11.71 4.50
C LEU A 156 12.93 -12.26 3.68
N ASN A 157 14.14 -12.30 4.24
CA ASN A 157 15.30 -12.87 3.56
C ASN A 157 15.15 -14.39 3.39
N GLN A 158 14.69 -15.10 4.42
CA GLN A 158 14.43 -16.54 4.33
C GLN A 158 13.36 -16.84 3.27
N PHE A 159 12.27 -16.06 3.25
CA PHE A 159 11.26 -16.14 2.21
C PHE A 159 11.85 -15.86 0.82
N ALA A 160 12.59 -14.77 0.65
CA ALA A 160 13.20 -14.41 -0.63
C ALA A 160 14.20 -15.47 -1.13
N ASP A 161 14.98 -16.06 -0.23
CA ASP A 161 15.92 -17.12 -0.55
C ASP A 161 15.22 -18.40 -1.00
N SER A 162 14.01 -18.72 -0.51
CA SER A 162 13.25 -19.87 -1.03
C SER A 162 12.88 -19.70 -2.49
N TYR A 163 12.62 -18.46 -2.95
CA TYR A 163 12.32 -18.20 -4.36
C TYR A 163 13.58 -18.11 -5.21
N ARG A 164 14.62 -17.43 -4.72
CA ARG A 164 15.89 -17.28 -5.44
C ARG A 164 16.62 -18.61 -5.64
N LEU A 165 16.81 -19.37 -4.57
CA LEU A 165 17.62 -20.61 -4.61
C LEU A 165 16.94 -21.72 -5.42
N ASN A 166 15.61 -21.69 -5.55
CA ASN A 166 14.87 -22.65 -6.35
C ASN A 166 14.66 -22.19 -7.82
N ASN A 167 15.13 -21.01 -8.22
CA ASN A 167 14.84 -20.37 -9.52
C ASN A 167 13.36 -20.05 -9.74
N TYR A 168 12.66 -19.59 -8.70
CA TYR A 168 11.23 -19.28 -8.69
C TYR A 168 10.90 -17.78 -8.70
N GLU A 169 11.90 -16.90 -8.83
CA GLU A 169 11.70 -15.44 -8.80
C GLU A 169 10.67 -14.98 -9.84
N GLU A 170 10.78 -15.47 -11.07
CA GLU A 170 9.84 -15.14 -12.15
C GLU A 170 8.44 -15.70 -11.87
N HIS A 171 8.33 -16.84 -11.18
CA HIS A 171 7.02 -17.38 -10.76
C HIS A 171 6.38 -16.49 -9.70
N PHE A 172 7.14 -16.00 -8.71
CA PHE A 172 6.62 -15.04 -7.73
C PHE A 172 6.09 -13.78 -8.42
N LYS A 173 6.88 -13.20 -9.32
CA LYS A 173 6.49 -12.04 -10.12
C LYS A 173 5.21 -12.26 -10.90
N ASN A 174 5.09 -13.39 -11.59
CA ASN A 174 3.89 -13.71 -12.37
C ASN A 174 2.66 -13.93 -11.49
N ILE A 175 2.80 -14.51 -10.30
CA ILE A 175 1.70 -14.66 -9.34
C ILE A 175 1.23 -13.28 -8.85
N GLN A 176 2.14 -12.38 -8.49
CA GLN A 176 1.77 -11.02 -8.08
C GLN A 176 1.14 -10.24 -9.24
N ARG A 177 1.62 -10.43 -10.47
CA ARG A 177 0.96 -9.87 -11.67
C ARG A 177 -0.47 -10.38 -11.83
N ILE A 178 -0.73 -11.68 -11.64
CA ILE A 178 -2.08 -12.24 -11.66
C ILE A 178 -2.98 -11.56 -10.63
N VAL A 179 -2.47 -11.31 -9.41
CA VAL A 179 -3.21 -10.61 -8.36
C VAL A 179 -3.59 -9.20 -8.81
N VAL A 180 -2.61 -8.42 -9.28
CA VAL A 180 -2.81 -7.02 -9.69
C VAL A 180 -3.71 -6.92 -10.93
N GLU A 181 -3.55 -7.79 -11.92
CA GLU A 181 -4.40 -7.81 -13.12
C GLU A 181 -5.84 -8.23 -12.80
N THR A 182 -6.04 -9.05 -11.75
CA THR A 182 -7.36 -9.56 -11.40
C THR A 182 -8.12 -8.64 -10.46
N PHE A 183 -7.44 -8.04 -9.48
CA PHE A 183 -8.08 -7.29 -8.40
C PHE A 183 -7.51 -5.88 -8.21
N GLY A 184 -6.50 -5.50 -8.98
CA GLY A 184 -5.82 -4.22 -8.82
C GLY A 184 -6.73 -3.01 -9.02
N ARG A 185 -7.97 -3.18 -9.53
CA ARG A 185 -8.98 -2.12 -9.65
C ARG A 185 -10.01 -2.11 -8.51
N GLU A 186 -10.10 -3.21 -7.78
CA GLU A 186 -11.12 -3.51 -6.77
C GLU A 186 -10.56 -3.48 -5.34
N ILE A 187 -9.25 -3.66 -5.16
CA ILE A 187 -8.63 -3.57 -3.84
C ILE A 187 -8.67 -2.15 -3.30
N CYS A 188 -8.97 -2.07 -2.00
CA CYS A 188 -8.84 -0.88 -1.17
C CYS A 188 -7.43 -0.79 -0.54
N ALA A 189 -6.86 -1.94 -0.16
CA ALA A 189 -5.51 -2.00 0.39
C ALA A 189 -4.79 -3.31 0.09
N TYR A 190 -3.48 -3.23 0.04
CA TYR A 190 -2.56 -4.35 -0.08
C TYR A 190 -1.67 -4.37 1.16
N ASP A 191 -1.64 -5.50 1.85
CA ASP A 191 -0.76 -5.68 3.00
C ASP A 191 -0.22 -7.11 3.05
N TYR A 192 0.59 -7.41 4.05
CA TYR A 192 1.17 -8.73 4.22
C TYR A 192 1.36 -9.10 5.68
N ASN A 193 1.26 -10.40 5.96
CA ASN A 193 1.70 -11.01 7.21
C ASN A 193 2.89 -11.92 6.93
N ILE A 194 3.74 -12.05 7.94
CA ILE A 194 4.84 -13.00 7.93
C ILE A 194 4.70 -13.94 9.12
N TYR A 195 4.78 -15.24 8.85
CA TYR A 195 4.73 -16.29 9.87
C TYR A 195 6.03 -17.10 9.82
N THR A 196 6.59 -17.41 10.98
CA THR A 196 7.87 -18.14 11.12
C THR A 196 7.72 -19.38 12.02
N ASP A 197 6.49 -19.79 12.30
CA ASP A 197 6.11 -20.82 13.28
C ASP A 197 6.22 -22.25 12.74
N ARG A 198 6.21 -22.44 11.41
CA ARG A 198 6.28 -23.77 10.76
C ARG A 198 7.69 -24.29 10.50
N GLY A 199 8.73 -23.60 11.00
CA GLY A 199 10.15 -23.93 10.75
C GLY A 199 10.70 -23.42 9.42
N PHE A 200 9.89 -22.68 8.66
CA PHE A 200 10.28 -21.86 7.51
C PHE A 200 9.40 -20.59 7.50
N THR A 201 9.82 -19.57 6.73
CA THR A 201 9.06 -18.32 6.65
C THR A 201 7.97 -18.38 5.59
N ASP A 202 6.75 -18.05 6.01
CA ASP A 202 5.56 -17.87 5.19
C ASP A 202 5.21 -16.41 5.00
N LEU A 203 4.83 -16.07 3.77
CA LEU A 203 4.23 -14.80 3.42
C LEU A 203 2.75 -15.01 3.10
N GLU A 204 1.88 -14.32 3.83
CA GLU A 204 0.47 -14.20 3.49
C GLU A 204 0.21 -12.80 2.95
N VAL A 205 -0.17 -12.68 1.68
CA VAL A 205 -0.60 -11.43 1.10
C VAL A 205 -2.07 -11.18 1.44
N LEU A 206 -2.36 -10.02 1.99
CA LEU A 206 -3.70 -9.59 2.37
C LEU A 206 -4.24 -8.62 1.34
N LEU A 207 -5.38 -8.97 0.74
CA LEU A 207 -6.10 -8.12 -0.20
C LEU A 207 -7.37 -7.65 0.47
N TYR A 208 -7.44 -6.35 0.76
CA TYR A 208 -8.59 -5.77 1.43
C TYR A 208 -9.55 -5.17 0.40
N PHE A 209 -10.82 -5.54 0.50
CA PHE A 209 -11.88 -5.07 -0.39
C PHE A 209 -12.94 -4.30 0.38
N SER A 210 -13.75 -3.57 -0.38
CA SER A 210 -14.94 -2.91 0.12
C SER A 210 -15.96 -3.92 0.65
N ASN A 211 -16.94 -3.39 1.37
CA ASN A 211 -17.66 -4.06 2.44
C ASN A 211 -18.76 -5.05 1.96
N TYR A 212 -18.43 -6.03 1.11
CA TYR A 212 -19.37 -7.02 0.54
C TYR A 212 -18.93 -8.48 0.81
N ASN A 213 -19.26 -9.00 2.00
CA ASN A 213 -18.83 -10.34 2.46
C ASN A 213 -19.18 -11.51 1.53
N MET A 214 -20.25 -11.41 0.71
CA MET A 214 -20.60 -12.45 -0.27
C MET A 214 -19.63 -12.51 -1.45
N GLU A 215 -18.89 -11.43 -1.71
CA GLU A 215 -17.92 -11.33 -2.81
C GLU A 215 -16.53 -11.82 -2.37
N LEU A 216 -16.14 -11.63 -1.10
CA LEU A 216 -14.82 -12.02 -0.61
C LEU A 216 -14.49 -13.50 -0.83
N LYS A 217 -15.43 -14.41 -0.53
CA LYS A 217 -15.24 -15.85 -0.79
C LYS A 217 -15.09 -16.13 -2.28
N LYS A 218 -15.86 -15.43 -3.14
CA LYS A 218 -15.75 -15.58 -4.60
C LYS A 218 -14.42 -15.05 -5.10
N TYR A 219 -13.93 -13.92 -4.58
CA TYR A 219 -12.63 -13.36 -4.90
C TYR A 219 -11.50 -14.30 -4.46
N GLN A 220 -11.59 -14.87 -3.27
CA GLN A 220 -10.65 -15.89 -2.79
C GLN A 220 -10.60 -17.08 -3.75
N THR A 221 -11.76 -17.69 -4.07
CA THR A 221 -11.83 -18.83 -4.99
C THR A 221 -11.33 -18.46 -6.40
N LEU A 222 -11.69 -17.28 -6.90
CA LEU A 222 -11.22 -16.80 -8.21
C LEU A 222 -9.70 -16.64 -8.24
N LEU A 223 -9.11 -16.06 -7.18
CA LEU A 223 -7.67 -15.88 -7.07
C LEU A 223 -6.94 -17.22 -7.06
N GLU A 224 -7.37 -18.12 -6.18
CA GLU A 224 -6.81 -19.47 -6.06
C GLU A 224 -6.90 -20.23 -7.39
N THR A 225 -8.05 -20.17 -8.06
CA THR A 225 -8.25 -20.81 -9.36
C THR A 225 -7.27 -20.29 -10.42
N LYS A 226 -7.04 -18.97 -10.46
CA LYS A 226 -6.09 -18.37 -11.42
C LYS A 226 -4.64 -18.75 -11.11
N ILE A 227 -4.26 -18.76 -9.83
CA ILE A 227 -2.91 -19.14 -9.40
C ILE A 227 -2.66 -20.63 -9.68
N ASP A 228 -3.62 -21.49 -9.36
CA ASP A 228 -3.50 -22.93 -9.63
C ASP A 228 -3.47 -23.22 -11.14
N GLY A 229 -4.27 -22.48 -11.93
CA GLY A 229 -4.21 -22.50 -13.39
C GLY A 229 -2.84 -22.09 -13.95
N TYR A 230 -2.19 -21.09 -13.35
CA TYR A 230 -0.82 -20.71 -13.70
C TYR A 230 0.19 -21.82 -13.43
N PHE A 231 0.16 -22.45 -12.26
CA PHE A 231 1.06 -23.56 -11.94
C PHE A 231 0.83 -24.77 -12.85
N LEU A 232 -0.43 -25.10 -13.16
CA LEU A 232 -0.77 -26.18 -14.08
C LEU A 232 -0.22 -25.92 -15.49
N THR A 233 -0.36 -24.70 -15.99
CA THR A 233 0.06 -24.33 -17.36
C THR A 233 1.57 -24.13 -17.50
N SER A 234 2.23 -23.63 -16.46
CA SER A 234 3.70 -23.47 -16.43
C SER A 234 4.46 -24.77 -16.16
N GLY A 235 3.77 -25.82 -15.70
CA GLY A 235 4.38 -27.13 -15.42
C GLY A 235 5.29 -27.14 -14.19
N VAL A 236 5.19 -26.13 -13.32
CA VAL A 236 6.00 -26.01 -12.10
C VAL A 236 5.17 -26.29 -10.85
N LYS A 237 5.80 -26.84 -9.81
CA LYS A 237 5.13 -27.12 -8.54
C LYS A 237 4.99 -25.85 -7.73
N ARG A 238 3.87 -25.68 -7.04
CA ARG A 238 3.65 -24.58 -6.09
C ARG A 238 4.55 -24.73 -4.86
N ILE A 239 5.21 -23.64 -4.45
CA ILE A 239 5.88 -23.54 -3.14
C ILE A 239 4.82 -23.12 -2.12
N TYR A 240 4.71 -23.85 -1.01
CA TYR A 240 3.66 -23.66 0.00
C TYR A 240 4.06 -22.70 1.12
N ASN A 241 4.77 -21.63 0.76
CA ASN A 241 5.13 -20.53 1.66
C ASN A 241 4.60 -19.16 1.21
N LEU A 242 3.70 -19.16 0.23
CA LEU A 242 2.94 -17.99 -0.22
C LEU A 242 1.45 -18.31 -0.22
N SER A 243 0.71 -17.56 0.56
CA SER A 243 -0.75 -17.59 0.61
C SER A 243 -1.35 -16.21 0.36
N PHE A 244 -2.64 -16.19 0.08
CA PHE A 244 -3.41 -14.99 -0.17
C PHE A 244 -4.69 -15.04 0.66
N ALA A 245 -5.09 -13.92 1.23
CA ALA A 245 -6.35 -13.79 1.95
C ALA A 245 -7.11 -12.54 1.51
N CYS A 246 -8.32 -12.73 0.99
CA CYS A 246 -9.26 -11.66 0.73
C CYS A 246 -10.02 -11.29 2.00
N ARG A 247 -9.87 -10.05 2.46
CA ARG A 247 -10.45 -9.55 3.71
C ARG A 247 -11.28 -8.30 3.49
N ASN A 248 -12.11 -7.98 4.48
CA ASN A 248 -12.85 -6.74 4.49
C ASN A 248 -11.94 -5.60 4.98
N ILE A 249 -11.96 -4.45 4.31
CA ILE A 249 -11.17 -3.29 4.73
C ILE A 249 -11.44 -2.86 6.18
N LYS A 250 -12.63 -3.14 6.72
CA LYS A 250 -12.96 -2.89 8.13
C LYS A 250 -12.13 -3.71 9.12
N ASP A 251 -11.58 -4.83 8.67
CA ASP A 251 -10.70 -5.71 9.46
C ASP A 251 -9.22 -5.31 9.34
N HIS A 252 -8.90 -4.24 8.61
CA HIS A 252 -7.53 -3.76 8.47
C HIS A 252 -7.04 -3.21 9.82
N PRO A 253 -5.91 -3.73 10.36
CA PRO A 253 -5.49 -3.42 11.72
C PRO A 253 -5.13 -1.94 11.90
N LYS A 254 -4.39 -1.36 10.95
CA LYS A 254 -4.11 0.08 10.81
C LYS A 254 -3.23 0.34 9.58
N PHE A 255 -3.35 1.50 8.94
CA PHE A 255 -2.38 2.00 7.97
C PHE A 255 -1.20 2.70 8.67
#